data_AF-A0A3S0EDA0-F1
#
_entry.id   AF-A0A3S0EDA0-F1
#
_cell.length_a   1.000
_cell.length_b   1.000
_cell.length_c   1.000
_cell.angle_alpha   90.00
_cell.angle_beta   90.00
_cell.angle_gamma   90.00
#
_symmetry.space_group_name_H-M   'P 1'
#
loop_
_entity.id
_entity.type
_entity.pdbx_description
1 polymer ?
#
loop_
_entity_poly.entity_id
_entity_poly.type
_entity_poly.pdbx_seq_one_letter_code
_entity_poly.pdbx_strand_id
1 'polypeptide(L)' 'MRQYLELMRHVAERGHRKDDRTGTGTLSVFGWQMRFDLAEGFPLLTTKKLHTRSIIHELLWFLRGDTNIQYLKDN' A
#
# COMPACT_ATOMS: atom_id res chain seq x y z
N MET A 1 9.53 2.43 -9.14
CA MET A 1 8.50 3.46 -8.82
C MET A 1 7.49 3.65 -9.95
N ARG A 2 7.93 3.58 -11.22
CA ARG A 2 7.06 3.70 -12.39
C ARG A 2 5.85 2.76 -12.33
N GLN A 3 6.06 1.51 -11.90
CA GLN A 3 5.02 0.49 -11.76
C GLN A 3 3.81 0.96 -10.93
N TYR A 4 4.06 1.58 -9.77
CA TYR A 4 3.00 2.12 -8.91
C TYR A 4 2.29 3.31 -9.57
N LEU A 5 3.05 4.24 -10.14
CA LEU A 5 2.49 5.44 -10.78
C LEU A 5 1.67 5.10 -12.05
N GLU A 6 2.07 4.08 -12.79
CA GLU A 6 1.33 3.55 -13.93
C GLU A 6 0.00 2.95 -13.49
N LEU A 7 -0.02 2.17 -12.40
CA LEU A 7 -1.27 1.68 -11.83
C LEU A 7 -2.18 2.84 -11.40
N MET A 8 -1.65 3.83 -10.69
CA MET A 8 -2.45 5.00 -10.27
C MET A 8 -3.05 5.74 -11.46
N ARG A 9 -2.26 5.95 -12.52
CA ARG A 9 -2.75 6.57 -13.76
C ARG A 9 -3.83 5.72 -14.42
N HIS A 10 -3.61 4.41 -14.52
CA HIS A 10 -4.57 3.49 -15.12
C HIS A 10 -5.90 3.49 -14.36
N VAL A 11 -5.88 3.43 -13.02
CA VAL A 11 -7.10 3.51 -12.19
C VAL A 11 -7.81 4.84 -12.38
N ALA A 12 -7.08 5.96 -12.45
CA ALA A 12 -7.67 7.28 -12.65
C ALA A 12 -8.34 7.45 -14.03
N GLU A 13 -7.72 6.90 -15.09
CA GLU A 13 -8.19 7.07 -16.47
C GLU A 13 -9.20 6.00 -16.90
N ARG A 14 -9.09 4.78 -16.39
CA ARG A 14 -9.84 3.60 -16.85
C ARG A 14 -10.65 2.92 -15.75
N GLY A 15 -10.53 3.35 -14.50
CA GLY A 15 -11.25 2.76 -13.38
C GLY A 15 -12.76 2.96 -13.51
N HIS A 16 -13.52 1.91 -13.17
CA HIS A 16 -14.97 1.99 -13.07
C HIS A 16 -15.38 2.52 -11.71
N ARG A 17 -16.38 3.41 -11.67
CA ARG A 17 -16.99 3.84 -10.41
C ARG A 17 -17.72 2.66 -9.77
N LYS A 18 -17.44 2.42 -8.49
CA LYS A 18 -18.06 1.35 -7.71
C LYS A 18 -18.26 1.82 -6.27
N ASP A 19 -19.42 1.52 -5.71
CA ASP A 19 -19.67 1.70 -4.28
C ASP A 19 -18.85 0.72 -3.43
N ASP A 20 -18.54 1.13 -2.21
CA ASP A 20 -17.73 0.37 -1.26
C ASP A 20 -18.34 0.36 0.15
N ARG A 21 -17.81 -0.47 1.03
CA ARG A 21 -18.33 -0.66 2.40
C ARG A 21 -18.30 0.63 3.24
N THR A 22 -17.44 1.58 2.92
CA THR A 22 -17.36 2.86 3.64
C THR A 22 -18.38 3.89 3.16
N GLY A 23 -19.05 3.65 2.02
CA GLY A 23 -20.01 4.59 1.43
C GLY A 23 -19.37 5.78 0.72
N THR A 24 -18.04 5.80 0.54
CA THR A 24 -17.33 6.90 -0.16
C THR A 24 -17.37 6.72 -1.67
N GLY A 25 -17.38 5.48 -2.14
CA GLY A 25 -17.21 5.12 -3.54
C GLY A 25 -15.74 5.10 -3.96
N THR A 26 -15.44 4.34 -5.01
CA THR A 26 -14.08 4.13 -5.52
C THR A 26 -14.05 4.16 -7.04
N LEU A 27 -12.88 4.48 -7.61
CA LEU A 27 -12.51 4.07 -8.97
C LEU A 27 -11.72 2.78 -8.87
N SER A 28 -12.16 1.74 -9.58
CA SER A 28 -11.63 0.39 -9.42
C SER A 28 -11.32 -0.26 -10.77
N VAL A 29 -10.24 -1.03 -10.80
CA VAL A 29 -9.87 -1.95 -11.88
C VAL A 29 -9.72 -3.33 -11.28
N PHE A 30 -10.07 -4.37 -12.04
CA PHE A 30 -9.95 -5.76 -11.58
C PHE A 30 -8.80 -6.46 -12.31
N GLY A 31 -7.88 -7.05 -11.54
CA GLY A 31 -6.70 -7.73 -12.05
C GLY A 31 -5.63 -6.75 -12.53
N TRP A 32 -4.55 -6.61 -11.76
CA TRP A 32 -3.35 -5.89 -12.15
C TRP A 32 -2.13 -6.56 -11.54
N GLN A 33 -1.01 -6.58 -12.27
CA GLN A 33 0.24 -7.15 -11.79
C GLN A 33 1.35 -6.11 -11.84
N MET A 34 2.11 -6.02 -10.75
CA MET A 34 3.35 -5.24 -10.68
C MET A 34 4.52 -6.16 -10.38
N ARG A 35 5.71 -5.76 -10.84
CA ARG A 35 6.98 -6.46 -10.56
C ARG A 35 8.01 -5.44 -10.10
N PHE A 36 8.72 -5.77 -9.02
CA PHE A 36 9.77 -4.95 -8.44
C PHE A 36 11.01 -5.83 -8.30
N ASP A 37 12.11 -5.43 -8.94
CA ASP A 37 13.40 -6.05 -8.71
C ASP A 37 14.00 -5.48 -7.42
N LEU A 38 14.24 -6.33 -6.44
CA LEU A 38 14.78 -5.93 -5.14
C LEU A 38 16.31 -5.76 -5.17
N ALA A 39 17.00 -6.27 -6.20
CA ALA A 39 18.42 -6.01 -6.41
C ALA A 39 18.68 -4.56 -6.83
N GLU A 40 17.71 -3.91 -7.48
CA GLU A 40 17.77 -2.48 -7.81
C GLU A 40 17.52 -1.56 -6.60
N GLY A 41 17.09 -2.13 -5.46
CA GLY A 41 16.89 -1.43 -4.20
C GLY A 41 15.54 -1.72 -3.55
N PHE A 42 15.29 -1.06 -2.41
CA PHE A 42 14.04 -1.23 -1.67
C PHE A 42 12.93 -0.34 -2.26
N PRO A 43 11.75 -0.88 -2.64
CA PRO A 43 10.72 -0.17 -3.37
C PRO A 43 9.86 0.76 -2.49
N LEU A 44 10.50 1.60 -1.67
CA LEU A 44 9.83 2.66 -0.92
C LEU A 44 9.53 3.85 -1.86
N LEU A 45 8.31 4.40 -1.78
CA LEU A 45 7.94 5.55 -2.59
C LEU A 45 8.82 6.76 -2.25
N THR A 46 9.32 7.43 -3.29
CA THR A 46 10.09 8.67 -3.17
C THR A 46 9.29 9.91 -3.55
N THR A 47 8.23 9.75 -4.34
CA THR A 47 7.34 10.84 -4.79
C THR A 47 6.38 11.35 -3.72
N LYS A 48 6.28 10.62 -2.60
CA LYS A 48 5.54 11.01 -1.39
C LYS A 48 6.22 10.37 -0.19
N LYS A 49 6.49 11.16 0.85
CA LYS A 49 7.06 10.64 2.10
C LYS A 49 6.11 9.63 2.75
N LEU A 50 6.65 8.46 3.09
CA LEU A 50 5.95 7.41 3.82
C LEU A 50 6.36 7.41 5.29
N HIS A 51 5.46 6.95 6.17
CA HIS A 51 5.76 6.78 7.58
C HIS A 51 6.42 5.41 7.83
N THR A 52 7.67 5.27 7.39
CA THR A 52 8.40 3.99 7.36
C THR A 52 8.52 3.32 8.72
N ARG A 53 8.60 4.10 9.80
CA ARG A 53 8.65 3.57 11.17
C ARG A 53 7.43 2.70 11.49
N SER A 54 6.21 3.16 11.20
CA SER A 54 5.00 2.36 11.44
C SER A 54 4.96 1.11 10.58
N ILE A 55 5.40 1.18 9.32
CA ILE A 55 5.43 0.01 8.42
C ILE A 55 6.33 -1.09 9.02
N ILE A 56 7.50 -0.71 9.54
CA ILE A 56 8.43 -1.66 10.16
C ILE A 56 7.85 -2.24 11.46
N HIS A 57 7.29 -1.42 12.35
CA HIS A 57 6.71 -1.91 13.60
C HIS A 57 5.48 -2.79 13.39
N GLU A 58 4.64 -2.48 12.41
CA GLU A 58 3.51 -3.32 12.03
C GLU A 58 3.99 -4.71 11.54
N LEU A 59 5.04 -4.75 10.71
CA LEU A 59 5.64 -6.02 10.29
C LEU A 59 6.23 -6.82 11.46
N LEU A 60 6.95 -6.16 12.37
CA LEU A 60 7.51 -6.82 13.56
C LEU A 60 6.41 -7.37 14.48
N TRP A 61 5.29 -6.67 14.59
CA TRP A 61 4.11 -7.14 15.34
C TRP A 61 3.51 -8.40 14.70
N PHE A 62 3.34 -8.43 13.37
CA PHE A 62 2.90 -9.63 12.65
C PHE A 62 3.85 -10.81 12.83
N LEU A 63 5.16 -10.59 12.71
CA LEU A 63 6.16 -11.66 12.86
C LEU A 63 6.21 -12.25 14.28
N ARG A 64 5.78 -11.48 15.29
CA ARG A 64 5.62 -11.98 16.66
C ARG A 64 4.32 -12.78 16.87
N GLY A 65 3.41 -12.74 15.90
CA GLY A 65 2.07 -13.33 16.04
C GLY A 65 1.21 -12.64 17.10
N ASP A 66 1.56 -11.41 17.50
CA ASP A 66 0.79 -10.66 18.47
C ASP A 66 -0.44 -10.03 17.78
N THR A 67 -1.55 -10.00 18.50
CA THR A 67 -2.81 -9.40 18.05
C THR A 67 -3.26 -8.27 18.98
N ASN A 68 -2.48 -7.95 20.03
CA ASN A 68 -2.71 -6.83 20.91
C ASN A 68 -2.10 -5.54 20.34
N ILE A 69 -2.92 -4.50 20.20
CA ILE A 69 -2.52 -3.21 19.63
C ILE A 69 -1.60 -2.37 20.53
N GLN A 70 -1.39 -2.75 21.80
CA GLN A 70 -0.60 -1.98 22.74
C GLN A 70 0.84 -1.75 22.22
N TYR A 71 1.47 -2.78 21.68
CA TYR A 71 2.81 -2.66 21.08
C TYR A 71 2.87 -1.60 19.97
N LEU A 72 1.83 -1.51 19.13
CA LEU A 72 1.75 -0.54 18.04
C LEU A 72 1.51 0.90 18.54
N LYS A 73 0.84 1.07 19.68
CA LYS A 73 0.66 2.41 20.29
C LYS A 73 1.95 2.95 20.90
N ASP A 74 2.76 2.05 21.44
CA ASP A 74 3.99 2.40 22.13
C ASP A 74 5.17 2.69 21.18
N ASN A 75 5.02 2.42 19.86
CA ASN A 75 6.11 2.47 18.88
C ASN A 75 5.80 3.27 17.61
#